data_AF-A0A1V5ZQB1-F1
#
_entry.id   AF-A0A1V5ZQB1-F1
#
_cell.length_a   1.000
_cell.length_b   1.000
_cell.length_c   1.000
_cell.angle_alpha   90.00
_cell.angle_beta   90.00
_cell.angle_gamma   90.00
#
_symmetry.space_group_name_H-M   'P 1'
#
loop_
_entity.id
_entity.type
_entity.pdbx_description
1 polymer ?
#
loop_
_entity_poly.entity_id
_entity_poly.type
_entity_poly.pdbx_seq_one_letter_code
_entity_poly.pdbx_strand_id
1 'polypeptide(L)' 'MIITDHHKNLEKLPDAIAVINPLISKDYEFKHLAGVGVAFKLLCALLDSTKTWSEKKKNNIFNYFLPIVAI' A
#
# COMPACT_ATOMS: atom_id res chain seq x y z
N MET A 1 -6.96 12.21 -7.72
CA MET A 1 -7.39 11.16 -6.77
C MET A 1 -6.43 9.97 -6.87
N ILE A 2 -6.04 9.38 -5.74
CA ILE A 2 -5.28 8.11 -5.67
C ILE A 2 -6.20 7.09 -5.00
N ILE A 3 -6.34 5.91 -5.59
CA ILE A 3 -7.20 4.84 -5.05
C ILE A 3 -6.33 3.68 -4.59
N THR A 4 -6.49 3.27 -3.34
CA THR A 4 -5.96 2.00 -2.82
C THR A 4 -7.11 1.03 -2.69
N ASP A 5 -7.02 -0.13 -3.33
CA ASP A 5 -8.08 -1.13 -3.32
C ASP A 5 -7.51 -2.55 -3.38
N HIS A 6 -8.35 -3.53 -3.15
CA HIS A 6 -7.99 -4.95 -3.20
C HIS A 6 -9.07 -5.82 -3.85
N HIS A 7 -10.05 -5.25 -4.53
CA HIS A 7 -11.10 -6.00 -5.21
C HIS A 7 -10.72 -6.33 -6.66
N LYS A 8 -11.25 -7.43 -7.21
CA LYS A 8 -10.96 -7.86 -8.58
C LYS A 8 -11.75 -7.09 -9.65
N ASN A 9 -12.85 -6.47 -9.25
CA ASN A 9 -13.84 -5.93 -10.18
C ASN A 9 -13.41 -4.58 -10.72
N LEU A 10 -12.86 -4.53 -11.93
CA LEU A 10 -13.03 -3.40 -12.85
C LEU A 10 -12.80 -3.85 -14.31
N GLU A 11 -13.83 -3.78 -15.15
CA GLU A 11 -13.70 -3.91 -16.61
C GLU A 11 -12.90 -2.74 -17.21
N LYS A 12 -12.98 -1.57 -16.55
CA LYS A 12 -12.25 -0.35 -16.88
C LYS A 12 -11.76 0.30 -15.59
N LEU A 13 -10.51 0.77 -15.60
CA LEU A 13 -9.95 1.54 -14.48
C LEU A 13 -10.74 2.86 -14.29
N PRO A 14 -10.85 3.34 -13.04
CA PRO A 14 -11.52 4.59 -12.74
C PRO A 14 -10.66 5.76 -13.22
N ASP A 15 -11.27 6.93 -13.40
CA ASP A 15 -10.54 8.16 -13.66
C ASP A 15 -9.81 8.61 -12.38
N ALA A 16 -8.55 8.19 -12.27
CA ALA A 16 -7.69 8.45 -11.13
C ALA A 16 -6.24 8.64 -11.58
N ILE A 17 -5.49 9.41 -10.80
CA ILE A 17 -4.05 9.64 -11.04
C ILE A 17 -3.28 8.33 -10.88
N ALA A 18 -3.69 7.50 -9.92
CA ALA A 18 -3.12 6.17 -9.70
C ALA A 18 -4.14 5.25 -9.03
N VAL A 19 -4.07 3.96 -9.37
CA VAL A 19 -4.77 2.87 -8.71
C VAL A 19 -3.72 1.89 -8.20
N ILE A 20 -3.75 1.62 -6.90
CA ILE A 20 -2.86 0.67 -6.23
C ILE A 20 -3.73 -0.49 -5.81
N ASN A 21 -3.68 -1.58 -6.58
CA ASN A 21 -4.45 -2.78 -6.30
C ASN A 21 -3.66 -4.05 -6.69
N PRO A 22 -3.36 -4.93 -5.72
CA PRO A 22 -2.52 -6.10 -5.95
C PRO A 22 -3.17 -7.14 -6.85
N LEU A 23 -4.51 -7.25 -6.86
CA LEU A 23 -5.23 -8.26 -7.64
C LEU A 23 -5.15 -8.00 -9.15
N ILE A 24 -5.01 -6.75 -9.58
CA ILE A 24 -4.99 -6.36 -11.00
C ILE A 24 -3.58 -6.00 -11.50
N SER A 25 -2.62 -5.80 -10.60
CA SER A 25 -1.22 -5.64 -10.97
C SER A 25 -0.71 -6.93 -11.61
N LYS A 26 0.01 -6.87 -12.73
CA LYS A 26 0.59 -8.07 -13.35
C LYS A 26 1.81 -8.56 -12.56
N ASP A 27 2.65 -7.61 -12.14
CA ASP A 27 4.01 -7.89 -11.64
C ASP A 27 4.09 -8.04 -10.10
N TYR A 28 3.00 -7.81 -9.37
CA TYR A 28 3.02 -7.91 -7.91
C TYR A 28 2.66 -9.32 -7.41
N GLU A 29 3.58 -10.01 -6.74
CA GLU A 29 3.39 -11.42 -6.35
C GLU A 29 2.31 -11.61 -5.25
N PHE A 30 2.17 -10.67 -4.33
CA PHE A 30 1.25 -10.79 -3.19
C PHE A 30 -0.16 -10.29 -3.53
N LYS A 31 -0.93 -11.11 -4.25
CA LYS A 31 -2.25 -10.74 -4.78
C LYS A 31 -3.33 -10.49 -3.72
N HIS A 32 -3.26 -11.17 -2.58
CA HIS A 32 -4.35 -11.25 -1.61
C HIS A 32 -4.11 -10.41 -0.35
N LEU A 33 -3.84 -9.11 -0.52
CA LEU A 33 -3.82 -8.17 0.61
C LEU A 33 -5.23 -7.66 0.88
N ALA A 34 -5.59 -7.47 2.16
CA ALA A 34 -6.74 -6.66 2.52
C ALA A 34 -6.48 -5.18 2.18
N GLY A 35 -7.53 -4.35 2.09
CA GLY A 35 -7.38 -2.92 1.83
C GLY A 35 -6.42 -2.21 2.78
N VAL A 36 -6.40 -2.60 4.07
CA VAL A 36 -5.46 -2.07 5.06
C VAL A 36 -4.00 -2.41 4.74
N GLY A 37 -3.74 -3.59 4.17
CA GLY A 37 -2.41 -4.02 3.74
C GLY A 37 -1.91 -3.23 2.53
N VAL A 38 -2.82 -2.92 1.59
CA VAL A 38 -2.50 -2.07 0.43
C VAL A 38 -2.17 -0.65 0.86
N ALA A 39 -2.99 -0.07 1.76
CA ALA A 39 -2.73 1.25 2.33
C ALA A 39 -1.40 1.28 3.12
N PHE A 40 -1.10 0.23 3.88
CA PHE A 40 0.17 0.12 4.60
C PHE A 40 1.37 0.03 3.67
N LYS A 41 1.29 -0.73 2.57
CA LYS A 41 2.36 -0.77 1.55
C LYS A 41 2.60 0.59 0.91
N LEU A 42 1.54 1.36 0.65
CA LEU A 42 1.66 2.74 0.18
C LEU A 42 2.39 3.62 1.22
N LEU A 43 2.04 3.51 2.50
CA LEU A 43 2.75 4.22 3.57
C LEU A 43 4.24 3.86 3.62
N CYS A 44 4.59 2.58 3.53
CA CYS A 44 5.99 2.15 3.48
C CYS A 44 6.74 2.80 2.30
N ALA A 45 6.17 2.76 1.09
CA ALA A 45 6.77 3.38 -0.08
C ALA A 45 6.95 4.90 0.08
N LEU A 46 5.97 5.59 0.70
CA LEU A 46 6.08 7.01 1.00
C LEU A 46 7.20 7.30 2.01
N LEU A 47 7.30 6.51 3.08
CA LEU A 47 8.36 6.62 4.09
C LEU A 47 9.75 6.38 3.51
N ASP A 48 9.89 5.44 2.59
CA ASP A 48 11.16 5.16 1.91
C ASP A 48 11.53 6.25 0.90
N SER A 49 10.55 6.85 0.23
CA SER A 49 10.78 7.93 -0.73
C SER A 49 11.24 9.24 -0.08
N THR A 50 10.97 9.43 1.21
CA THR A 50 11.34 10.65 1.93
C THR A 50 12.69 10.53 2.64
N LYS A 51 13.54 11.55 2.43
CA LYS A 51 14.83 11.69 3.13
C LYS A 51 14.71 12.41 4.48
N THR A 52 13.53 12.94 4.81
CA THR A 52 13.35 13.79 6.00
C THR A 52 13.17 13.01 7.30
N TRP A 53 12.93 11.70 7.22
CA TRP A 53 12.68 10.85 8.37
C TRP A 53 13.90 10.00 8.68
N SER A 54 14.35 10.02 9.93
CA SER A 54 15.42 9.12 10.37
C SER A 54 14.96 7.66 10.34
N GLU A 55 15.90 6.74 10.12
CA GLU A 55 15.62 5.30 10.12
C GLU A 55 14.96 4.84 11.43
N LYS A 56 15.37 5.41 12.57
CA LYS A 56 14.72 5.14 13.86
C LYS A 56 13.23 5.50 13.84
N LYS A 57 12.87 6.64 13.24
CA LYS A 57 11.48 7.10 13.17
C LYS A 57 10.66 6.26 12.19
N LYS A 58 11.24 5.87 11.05
CA LYS A 58 10.62 4.94 10.08
C LYS A 58 10.34 3.58 10.73
N ASN A 59 11.34 3.01 11.40
CA ASN A 59 11.23 1.73 12.10
C ASN A 59 10.18 1.78 13.21
N ASN A 60 10.08 2.87 13.97
CA ASN A 60 9.04 3.03 14.99
C ASN A 60 7.63 2.99 14.39
N ILE A 61 7.40 3.69 13.27
CA ILE A 61 6.11 3.67 12.57
C ILE A 61 5.82 2.25 12.06
N PHE A 62 6.78 1.66 11.37
CA PHE A 62 6.64 0.32 10.80
C PHE A 62 6.28 -0.71 11.88
N ASN A 63 7.03 -0.75 12.98
CA ASN A 63 6.82 -1.69 14.08
C ASN A 63 5.52 -1.44 14.84
N TYR A 64 5.03 -0.20 14.87
CA TYR A 64 3.75 0.11 15.52
C TYR A 64 2.55 -0.40 14.69
N PHE A 65 2.57 -0.20 13.37
CA PHE A 65 1.44 -0.56 12.52
C PHE A 65 1.47 -2.00 11.99
N LEU A 66 2.66 -2.61 11.86
CA LEU A 66 2.80 -3.96 11.34
C LEU A 66 1.92 -4.99 12.09
N PRO A 67 1.86 -5.01 13.44
CA PRO A 67 1.01 -5.96 14.16
C PRO A 67 -0.48 -5.75 13.91
N ILE A 68 -0.90 -4.52 13.60
CA ILE A 68 -2.31 -4.17 13.37
C ILE A 68 -2.75 -4.57 11.96
N VAL A 69 -1.85 -4.41 10.99
CA VAL A 69 -2.10 -4.69 9.57
C VAL A 69 -1.97 -6.18 9.24
N ALA A 70 -1.27 -6.95 10.07
CA ALA A 70 -1.03 -8.39 9.88
C ALA A 70 -2.14 -9.29 10.45
N ILE A 71 -3.23 -8.72 10.99
CA ILE A 71 -4.42 -9.43 11.50
C ILE A 71 -5.36 -9.73 10.33
#